data_AF-A0A936E6H4-F1
#
_entry.id   AF-A0A936E6H4-F1
#
_cell.length_a   1.000
_cell.length_b   1.000
_cell.length_c   1.000
_cell.angle_alpha   90.00
_cell.angle_beta   90.00
_cell.angle_gamma   90.00
#
_symmetry.space_group_name_H-M   'P 1'
#
loop_
_entity.id
_entity.type
_entity.pdbx_description
1 polymer ?
#
loop_
_entity_poly.entity_id
_entity_poly.type
_entity_poly.pdbx_seq_one_letter_code
_entity_poly.pdbx_strand_id
1 'polypeptide(L)'
;MNKQYILDHVDELSAEQLANFVKQGFVTLDELRTTGLLDSSKRIAISRLLDADKQEKQRAQVERDKADDESWEMVRFGTELILIDWIKNNPANKHLQSAKDRVKFLQEEREKIKNQKQGILDNIRRNPNSYSPNDIKEFLNNGTISESELRDICKIPQSAINNLENIKVPTLIIGSTPDSIPVGYTEVYFWGYKGSGKTCALGAILHMADKMGYLNIAPGPGNRYATQIKNIFSDDGVANDFLPAPSPVETTQYLPFTLKRPNERRSRSVSLIELSGEVFFVLCSPYSKPTISYRIA
;
A
#
# COMPACT_ATOMS: atom_id res chain seq x y z
N MET A 1 66.41 8.75 24.79
CA MET A 1 67.58 7.86 24.56
C MET A 1 67.61 7.52 23.08
N ASN A 2 68.74 7.67 22.39
CA ASN A 2 68.85 7.46 20.94
C ASN A 2 69.11 5.97 20.62
N LYS A 3 68.58 5.46 19.51
CA LYS A 3 68.81 4.12 18.96
C LYS A 3 70.28 3.68 19.04
N GLN A 4 71.21 4.56 18.65
CA GLN A 4 72.65 4.23 18.66
C GLN A 4 73.17 3.93 20.07
N TYR A 5 72.76 4.71 21.08
CA TYR A 5 73.13 4.47 22.47
C TYR A 5 72.67 3.09 22.96
N ILE A 6 71.45 2.68 22.57
CA ILE A 6 70.87 1.39 22.95
C ILE A 6 71.66 0.23 22.31
N LEU A 7 72.10 0.38 21.06
CA LEU A 7 72.88 -0.62 20.34
C LEU A 7 74.34 -0.73 20.84
N ASP A 8 74.91 0.37 21.32
CA ASP A 8 76.30 0.41 21.82
C ASP A 8 76.44 -0.12 23.26
N HIS A 9 75.35 -0.19 24.03
CA HIS A 9 75.37 -0.58 25.47
C HIS A 9 74.44 -1.79 25.76
N VAL A 10 74.31 -2.72 24.82
CA VAL A 10 73.43 -3.90 24.91
C VAL A 10 73.81 -4.84 26.07
N ASP A 11 75.09 -4.90 26.40
CA ASP A 11 75.67 -5.68 27.49
C ASP A 11 75.40 -5.06 28.87
N GLU A 12 75.35 -3.74 28.97
CA GLU A 12 75.03 -2.99 30.20
C GLU A 12 73.52 -2.94 30.51
N LEU A 13 72.68 -2.97 29.48
CA LEU A 13 71.23 -2.90 29.64
C LEU A 13 70.60 -4.25 30.04
N SER A 14 69.55 -4.19 30.86
CA SER A 14 68.78 -5.38 31.27
C SER A 14 67.89 -5.88 30.13
N ALA A 15 67.51 -7.17 30.20
CA ALA A 15 66.57 -7.75 29.24
C ALA A 15 65.20 -7.03 29.23
N GLU A 16 64.76 -6.48 30.37
CA GLU A 16 63.51 -5.71 30.48
C GLU A 16 63.61 -4.33 29.81
N GLN A 17 64.73 -3.64 30.00
CA GLN A 17 64.98 -2.35 29.34
C GLN A 17 65.03 -2.52 27.82
N LEU A 18 65.77 -3.53 27.35
CA LEU A 18 65.86 -3.87 25.92
C LEU A 18 64.50 -4.29 25.35
N ALA A 19 63.72 -5.11 26.06
CA ALA A 19 62.37 -5.48 25.64
C ALA A 19 61.44 -4.25 25.55
N ASN A 20 61.51 -3.30 26.49
CA ASN A 20 60.72 -2.06 26.44
C ASN A 20 61.09 -1.17 25.25
N PHE A 21 62.38 -1.04 24.92
CA PHE A 21 62.81 -0.32 23.73
C PHE A 21 62.30 -0.97 22.44
N VAL A 22 62.25 -2.31 22.39
CA VAL A 22 61.64 -3.04 21.27
C VAL A 22 60.12 -2.80 21.20
N LYS A 23 59.40 -2.87 22.33
CA LYS A 23 57.95 -2.61 22.39
C LYS A 23 57.57 -1.19 21.94
N GLN A 24 58.41 -0.22 22.26
CA GLN A 24 58.23 1.19 21.89
C GLN A 24 58.67 1.52 20.46
N GLY A 25 59.27 0.55 19.75
CA GLY A 25 59.72 0.71 18.36
C GLY A 25 61.05 1.45 18.19
N PHE A 26 61.85 1.61 19.25
CA PHE A 26 63.15 2.29 19.18
C PHE A 26 64.24 1.43 18.51
N VAL A 27 64.17 0.11 18.70
CA VAL A 27 65.07 -0.91 18.12
C VAL A 27 64.27 -2.17 17.81
N THR A 28 64.76 -3.03 16.91
CA THR A 28 64.19 -4.38 16.70
C THR A 28 65.02 -5.46 17.38
N LEU A 29 64.41 -6.63 17.61
CA LEU A 29 65.13 -7.78 18.17
C LEU A 29 66.28 -8.23 17.26
N ASP A 30 66.14 -8.09 15.94
CA ASP A 30 67.19 -8.43 14.98
C ASP A 30 68.33 -7.41 15.01
N GLU A 31 68.04 -6.11 15.17
CA GLU A 31 69.07 -5.09 15.36
C GLU A 31 69.92 -5.33 16.62
N LEU A 32 69.28 -5.76 17.72
CA LEU A 32 69.99 -6.15 18.94
C LEU A 32 70.87 -7.39 18.72
N ARG A 33 70.43 -8.36 17.89
CA ARG A 33 71.19 -9.58 17.57
C ARG A 33 72.43 -9.28 16.73
N THR A 34 72.37 -8.31 15.82
CA THR A 34 73.48 -7.96 14.93
C THR A 34 74.68 -7.33 15.64
N THR A 35 74.51 -6.84 16.88
CA THR A 35 75.60 -6.25 17.67
C THR A 35 76.65 -7.27 18.12
N GLY A 36 76.31 -8.56 18.19
CA GLY A 36 77.18 -9.61 18.75
C GLY A 36 77.31 -9.58 20.29
N LEU A 37 76.86 -8.52 20.95
CA LEU A 37 76.98 -8.29 22.40
C LEU A 37 75.82 -8.89 23.21
N LEU A 38 74.77 -9.38 22.54
CA LEU A 38 73.59 -9.96 23.19
C LEU A 38 73.77 -11.46 23.44
N ASP A 39 73.95 -11.87 24.69
CA ASP A 39 74.10 -13.28 25.07
C ASP A 39 72.79 -14.09 24.94
N SER A 40 72.90 -15.42 24.91
CA SER A 40 71.76 -16.32 24.71
C SER A 40 70.70 -16.25 25.81
N SER A 41 71.11 -16.03 27.07
CA SER A 41 70.19 -15.93 28.20
C SER A 41 69.35 -14.65 28.12
N LYS A 42 69.97 -13.50 27.81
CA LYS A 42 69.26 -12.24 27.56
C LYS A 42 68.32 -12.35 26.36
N ARG A 43 68.71 -13.03 25.26
CA ARG A 43 67.83 -13.26 24.09
C ARG A 43 66.55 -13.99 24.47
N ILE A 44 66.68 -15.07 25.24
CA ILE A 44 65.54 -15.88 25.69
C ILE A 44 64.62 -15.04 26.59
N ALA A 45 65.19 -14.26 27.51
CA ALA A 45 64.42 -13.38 28.39
C ALA A 45 63.65 -12.31 27.61
N ILE A 46 64.29 -11.62 26.66
CA ILE A 46 63.63 -10.62 25.81
C ILE A 46 62.49 -11.25 25.00
N SER A 47 62.72 -12.41 24.38
CA SER A 47 61.67 -13.12 23.61
C SER A 47 60.46 -13.44 24.47
N ARG A 48 60.67 -13.98 25.68
CA ARG A 48 59.58 -14.28 26.62
C ARG A 48 58.76 -13.03 27.00
N LEU A 49 59.43 -11.90 27.23
CA LEU A 49 58.76 -10.63 27.56
C LEU A 49 57.95 -10.07 26.40
N LEU A 50 58.44 -10.21 25.17
CA LEU A 50 57.73 -9.79 23.96
C LEU A 50 56.53 -10.71 23.66
N ASP A 51 56.68 -12.01 23.89
CA ASP A 51 55.58 -12.97 23.71
C ASP A 51 54.49 -12.78 24.77
N ALA A 52 54.86 -12.50 26.02
CA ALA A 52 53.91 -12.16 27.08
C ALA A 52 53.12 -10.87 26.75
N ASP A 53 53.80 -9.83 26.24
CA ASP A 53 53.17 -8.57 25.81
C ASP A 53 52.16 -8.77 24.67
N LYS A 54 52.52 -9.59 23.67
CA LYS A 54 51.60 -9.94 22.57
C LYS A 54 50.37 -10.67 23.09
N GLN A 55 50.55 -11.64 23.98
CA GLN A 55 49.43 -12.37 24.59
C GLN A 55 48.53 -11.45 25.41
N GLU A 56 49.09 -10.52 26.18
CA GLU A 56 48.35 -9.55 26.97
C GLU A 56 47.52 -8.61 26.07
N LYS A 57 48.14 -8.04 25.02
CA LYS A 57 47.43 -7.22 24.03
C LYS A 57 46.32 -7.99 23.33
N GLN A 58 46.55 -9.27 23.01
CA GLN A 58 45.55 -10.12 22.39
C GLN A 58 44.37 -10.40 23.33
N ARG A 59 44.63 -10.68 24.62
CA ARG A 59 43.58 -10.84 25.63
C ARG A 59 42.76 -9.56 25.81
N ALA A 60 43.43 -8.42 25.93
CA ALA A 60 42.76 -7.12 26.04
C ALA A 60 41.95 -6.76 24.79
N GLN A 61 42.36 -7.21 23.60
CA GLN A 61 41.56 -7.05 22.39
C GLN A 61 40.32 -7.95 22.41
N VAL A 62 40.46 -9.22 22.78
CA VAL A 62 39.34 -10.17 22.87
C VAL A 62 38.29 -9.69 23.89
N GLU A 63 38.73 -9.17 25.04
CA GLU A 63 37.83 -8.63 26.06
C GLU A 63 37.08 -7.38 25.55
N ARG A 64 37.78 -6.48 24.85
CA ARG A 64 37.15 -5.32 24.20
C ARG A 64 36.16 -5.73 23.14
N ASP A 65 36.53 -6.67 22.27
CA ASP A 65 35.65 -7.18 21.22
C ASP A 65 34.39 -7.81 21.82
N LYS A 66 34.53 -8.54 22.93
CA LYS A 66 33.40 -9.15 23.63
C LYS A 66 32.48 -8.10 24.26
N ALA A 67 33.05 -7.09 24.93
CA ALA A 67 32.27 -5.99 25.50
C ALA A 67 31.53 -5.21 24.39
N ASP A 68 32.17 -5.03 23.23
CA ASP A 68 31.56 -4.41 22.08
C ASP A 68 30.37 -5.23 21.54
N ASP A 69 30.50 -6.56 21.46
CA ASP A 69 29.42 -7.47 21.07
C ASP A 69 28.24 -7.40 22.06
N GLU A 70 28.53 -7.50 23.36
CA GLU A 70 27.51 -7.46 24.41
C GLU A 70 26.72 -6.13 24.38
N SER A 71 27.42 -5.01 24.23
CA SER A 71 26.80 -3.68 24.10
C SER A 71 25.87 -3.59 22.89
N TRP A 72 26.28 -4.16 21.75
CA TRP A 72 25.49 -4.16 20.52
C TRP A 72 24.24 -5.04 20.61
N GLU A 73 24.36 -6.25 21.15
CA GLU A 73 23.22 -7.18 21.25
C GLU A 73 22.06 -6.61 22.09
N MET A 74 22.35 -5.73 23.06
CA MET A 74 21.34 -5.05 23.86
C MET A 74 20.47 -4.08 23.06
N VAL A 75 20.97 -3.53 21.95
CA VAL A 75 20.31 -2.45 21.21
C VAL A 75 19.98 -2.76 19.76
N ARG A 76 20.52 -3.84 19.18
CA ARG A 76 20.43 -4.14 17.73
C ARG A 76 19.00 -4.23 17.17
N PHE A 77 18.03 -4.54 18.03
CA PHE A 77 16.60 -4.61 17.70
C PHE A 77 15.80 -3.42 18.26
N GLY A 78 16.47 -2.42 18.82
CA GLY A 78 15.88 -1.21 19.36
C GLY A 78 15.27 -0.30 18.29
N THR A 79 14.60 0.73 18.76
CA THR A 79 14.04 1.79 17.91
C THR A 79 15.14 2.68 17.35
N GLU A 80 14.80 3.49 16.35
CA GLU A 80 15.71 4.49 15.78
C GLU A 80 16.33 5.40 16.86
N LEU A 81 15.53 5.84 17.84
CA LEU A 81 16.00 6.69 18.93
C LEU A 81 17.05 5.98 19.80
N ILE A 82 16.81 4.71 20.15
CA ILE A 82 17.75 3.90 20.95
C ILE A 82 19.08 3.74 20.20
N LEU A 83 19.01 3.44 18.91
CA LEU A 83 20.21 3.25 18.09
C LEU A 83 20.99 4.57 17.90
N ILE A 84 20.31 5.69 17.71
CA ILE A 84 20.96 7.01 17.59
C ILE A 84 21.68 7.38 18.90
N ASP A 85 21.03 7.16 20.05
CA ASP A 85 21.66 7.41 21.34
C ASP A 85 22.87 6.48 21.57
N TRP A 86 22.74 5.20 21.24
CA TRP A 86 23.83 4.24 21.34
C TRP A 86 25.02 4.62 20.45
N ILE A 87 24.79 5.04 19.20
CA ILE A 87 25.82 5.51 18.27
C ILE A 87 26.59 6.70 18.86
N LYS A 88 25.88 7.64 19.49
CA LYS A 88 26.49 8.83 20.11
C LYS A 88 27.40 8.46 21.28
N ASN A 89 26.99 7.46 22.07
CA ASN A 89 27.71 7.03 23.27
C ASN A 89 28.82 6.00 22.98
N ASN A 90 28.86 5.39 21.79
CA ASN A 90 29.81 4.33 21.42
C ASN A 90 30.55 4.60 20.08
N PRO A 91 31.28 5.72 19.92
CA PRO A 91 31.85 6.12 18.63
C PRO A 91 33.04 5.28 18.12
N ALA A 92 33.64 4.46 18.98
CA ALA A 92 34.78 3.60 18.62
C ALA A 92 34.42 2.09 18.61
N ASN A 93 33.16 1.75 18.89
CA ASN A 93 32.71 0.36 18.95
C ASN A 93 32.71 -0.27 17.55
N LYS A 94 33.14 -1.54 17.45
CA LYS A 94 33.27 -2.25 16.17
C LYS A 94 31.95 -2.39 15.39
N HIS A 95 30.78 -2.33 16.06
CA HIS A 95 29.45 -2.41 15.45
C HIS A 95 28.85 -1.07 15.06
N LEU A 96 29.61 0.03 15.16
CA LEU A 96 29.15 1.38 14.80
C LEU A 96 28.52 1.43 13.40
N GLN A 97 29.12 0.78 12.41
CA GLN A 97 28.59 0.78 11.05
C GLN A 97 27.27 0.01 10.96
N SER A 98 27.18 -1.17 11.59
CA SER A 98 25.96 -1.96 11.68
C SER A 98 24.80 -1.17 12.29
N ALA A 99 25.07 -0.38 13.35
CA ALA A 99 24.06 0.48 13.97
C ALA A 99 23.59 1.59 13.03
N LYS A 100 24.52 2.25 12.32
CA LYS A 100 24.20 3.29 11.32
C LYS A 100 23.36 2.71 10.17
N ASP A 101 23.72 1.54 9.66
CA ASP A 101 23.00 0.87 8.60
C ASP A 101 21.58 0.49 9.05
N ARG A 102 21.43 0.05 10.30
CA ARG A 102 20.12 -0.23 10.89
C ARG A 102 19.26 1.03 11.03
N VAL A 103 19.82 2.14 11.49
CA VAL A 103 19.10 3.44 11.55
C VAL A 103 18.64 3.86 10.16
N LYS A 104 19.54 3.80 9.16
CA LYS A 104 19.20 4.13 7.78
C LYS A 104 18.06 3.26 7.25
N PHE A 105 18.13 1.95 7.48
CA PHE A 105 17.05 1.03 7.11
C PHE A 105 15.69 1.43 7.73
N LEU A 106 15.67 1.71 9.04
CA LEU A 106 14.43 2.12 9.73
C LEU A 106 13.86 3.43 9.18
N GLN A 107 14.72 4.38 8.83
CA GLN A 107 14.32 5.64 8.21
C GLN A 107 13.74 5.43 6.81
N GLU A 108 14.38 4.59 5.99
CA GLU A 108 13.89 4.24 4.66
C GLU A 108 12.53 3.54 4.70
N GLU A 109 12.33 2.59 5.63
CA GLU A 109 11.03 1.93 5.82
C GLU A 109 9.94 2.92 6.26
N ARG A 110 10.26 3.85 7.17
CA ARG A 110 9.31 4.91 7.57
C ARG A 110 8.91 5.78 6.38
N GLU A 111 9.86 6.21 5.56
CA GLU A 111 9.55 7.04 4.38
C GLU A 111 8.75 6.25 3.33
N LYS A 112 9.02 4.95 3.15
CA LYS A 112 8.19 4.09 2.27
C LYS A 112 6.74 4.03 2.75
N ILE A 113 6.51 3.76 4.03
CA ILE A 113 5.16 3.72 4.63
C ILE A 113 4.46 5.06 4.44
N LYS A 114 5.16 6.16 4.70
CA LYS A 114 4.63 7.53 4.53
C LYS A 114 4.27 7.82 3.07
N ASN A 115 5.12 7.44 2.13
CA ASN A 115 4.89 7.64 0.69
C ASN A 115 3.72 6.77 0.19
N GLN A 116 3.62 5.52 0.66
CA GLN A 116 2.51 4.63 0.33
C GLN A 116 1.18 5.23 0.84
N LYS A 117 1.15 5.68 2.10
CA LYS A 117 0.00 6.36 2.68
C LYS A 117 -0.40 7.60 1.87
N GLN A 118 0.56 8.45 1.52
CA GLN A 118 0.29 9.66 0.74
C GLN A 118 -0.28 9.31 -0.65
N GLY A 119 0.25 8.28 -1.30
CA GLY A 119 -0.27 7.80 -2.59
C GLY A 119 -1.72 7.33 -2.50
N ILE A 120 -2.11 6.65 -1.41
CA ILE A 120 -3.50 6.26 -1.16
C ILE A 120 -4.39 7.50 -1.03
N LEU A 121 -4.01 8.47 -0.21
CA LEU A 121 -4.78 9.71 0.00
C LEU A 121 -4.92 10.52 -1.29
N ASP A 122 -3.86 10.62 -2.10
CA ASP A 122 -3.88 11.33 -3.38
C ASP A 122 -4.77 10.63 -4.41
N ASN A 123 -4.83 9.31 -4.40
CA ASN A 123 -5.73 8.53 -5.25
C ASN A 123 -7.19 8.78 -4.88
N ILE A 124 -7.52 8.67 -3.59
CA ILE A 124 -8.88 8.93 -3.08
C ILE A 124 -9.30 10.38 -3.37
N ARG A 125 -8.39 11.34 -3.16
CA ARG A 125 -8.67 12.77 -3.41
C ARG A 125 -8.94 13.05 -4.89
N ARG A 126 -8.20 12.41 -5.81
CA ARG A 126 -8.39 12.60 -7.26
C ARG A 126 -9.63 11.88 -7.77
N ASN A 127 -9.89 10.69 -7.24
CA ASN A 127 -11.04 9.88 -7.59
C ASN A 127 -11.52 9.13 -6.34
N PRO A 128 -12.61 9.59 -5.68
CA PRO A 128 -13.15 8.91 -4.50
C PRO A 128 -13.53 7.44 -4.73
N ASN A 129 -13.71 7.03 -5.99
CA ASN A 129 -14.01 5.65 -6.40
C ASN A 129 -12.75 4.88 -6.84
N SER A 130 -11.54 5.36 -6.53
CA SER A 130 -10.28 4.67 -6.88
C SER A 130 -10.08 3.37 -6.10
N TYR A 131 -10.80 3.21 -4.99
CA TYR A 131 -10.77 2.06 -4.12
C TYR A 131 -12.20 1.61 -3.85
N SER A 132 -12.39 0.31 -3.64
CA SER A 132 -13.68 -0.20 -3.19
C SER A 132 -13.92 0.21 -1.73
N PRO A 133 -15.17 0.21 -1.26
CA PRO A 133 -15.43 0.48 0.15
C PRO A 133 -14.78 -0.53 1.11
N ASN A 134 -14.56 -1.78 0.66
CA ASN A 134 -13.83 -2.77 1.46
C ASN A 134 -12.36 -2.40 1.62
N ASP A 135 -11.71 -1.90 0.56
CA ASP A 135 -10.32 -1.44 0.63
C ASP A 135 -10.20 -0.24 1.59
N ILE A 136 -11.14 0.72 1.53
CA ILE A 136 -11.17 1.86 2.44
C ILE A 136 -11.35 1.41 3.90
N LYS A 137 -12.25 0.45 4.16
CA LYS A 137 -12.41 -0.16 5.49
C LYS A 137 -11.12 -0.82 5.98
N GLU A 138 -10.44 -1.56 5.10
CA GLU A 138 -9.17 -2.19 5.46
C GLU A 138 -8.12 -1.15 5.86
N PHE A 139 -7.98 -0.06 5.09
CA PHE A 139 -7.06 1.03 5.39
C PHE A 139 -7.38 1.78 6.70
N LEU A 140 -8.66 1.86 7.08
CA LEU A 140 -9.08 2.43 8.36
C LEU A 140 -8.77 1.45 9.51
N ASN A 141 -9.15 0.19 9.36
CA ASN A 141 -8.99 -0.84 10.38
C ASN A 141 -7.53 -1.13 10.73
N ASN A 142 -6.63 -1.07 9.74
CA ASN A 142 -5.20 -1.25 9.96
C ASN A 142 -4.46 0.06 10.34
N GLY A 143 -5.16 1.19 10.41
CA GLY A 143 -4.60 2.50 10.76
C GLY A 143 -3.72 3.13 9.68
N THR A 144 -3.74 2.62 8.44
CA THR A 144 -3.01 3.22 7.30
C THR A 144 -3.49 4.65 7.04
N ILE A 145 -4.81 4.86 7.10
CA ILE A 145 -5.45 6.18 7.03
C ILE A 145 -6.44 6.34 8.19
N SER A 146 -6.87 7.57 8.42
CA SER A 146 -7.87 7.92 9.43
C SER A 146 -9.09 8.60 8.83
N GLU A 147 -10.22 8.56 9.52
CA GLU A 147 -11.45 9.25 9.09
C GLU A 147 -11.24 10.77 8.96
N SER A 148 -10.42 11.38 9.84
CA SER A 148 -10.06 12.79 9.72
C SER A 148 -9.29 13.08 8.45
N GLU A 149 -8.41 12.19 7.99
CA GLU A 149 -7.71 12.37 6.72
C GLU A 149 -8.65 12.24 5.53
N LEU A 150 -9.58 11.27 5.56
CA LEU A 150 -10.61 11.17 4.53
C LEU A 150 -11.47 12.44 4.43
N ARG A 151 -11.89 13.00 5.57
CA ARG A 151 -12.70 14.22 5.63
C ARG A 151 -11.91 15.48 5.29
N ASP A 152 -10.78 15.68 5.95
CA ASP A 152 -10.08 16.97 5.95
C ASP A 152 -9.12 17.09 4.77
N ILE A 153 -8.48 15.99 4.33
CA ILE A 153 -7.55 15.96 3.20
C ILE A 153 -8.26 15.57 1.91
N CYS A 154 -8.99 14.45 1.91
CA CYS A 154 -9.65 13.95 0.70
C CYS A 154 -11.01 14.61 0.43
N LYS A 155 -11.53 15.42 1.36
CA LYS A 155 -12.83 16.12 1.25
C LYS A 155 -14.03 15.18 1.07
N ILE A 156 -13.93 13.97 1.63
CA ILE A 156 -15.04 13.02 1.65
C ILE A 156 -16.08 13.49 2.68
N PRO A 157 -17.37 13.59 2.29
CA PRO A 157 -18.44 13.95 3.23
C PRO A 157 -18.52 12.96 4.40
N GLN A 158 -18.78 13.46 5.61
CA GLN A 158 -18.93 12.60 6.79
C GLN A 158 -20.07 11.59 6.64
N SER A 159 -21.14 11.95 5.90
CA SER A 159 -22.21 11.01 5.57
C SER A 159 -21.68 9.79 4.81
N ALA A 160 -20.86 9.99 3.78
CA ALA A 160 -20.26 8.90 3.01
C ALA A 160 -19.34 8.00 3.86
N ILE A 161 -18.60 8.60 4.81
CA ILE A 161 -17.74 7.85 5.74
C ILE A 161 -18.60 7.00 6.70
N ASN A 162 -19.61 7.60 7.34
CA ASN A 162 -20.54 6.90 8.23
C ASN A 162 -21.28 5.76 7.50
N ASN A 163 -21.49 5.96 6.20
CA ASN A 163 -22.21 5.05 5.33
C ASN A 163 -21.40 3.81 4.96
N LEU A 164 -20.07 3.79 5.12
CA LEU A 164 -19.21 2.65 4.78
C LEU A 164 -19.70 1.34 5.42
N GLU A 165 -20.18 1.37 6.66
CA GLU A 165 -20.69 0.18 7.36
C GLU A 165 -22.08 -0.28 6.91
N ASN A 166 -22.85 0.62 6.29
CA ASN A 166 -24.25 0.37 5.93
C ASN A 166 -24.44 0.15 4.43
N ILE A 167 -23.35 0.01 3.68
CA ILE A 167 -23.38 -0.25 2.25
C ILE A 167 -24.14 -1.54 1.96
N LYS A 168 -25.23 -1.40 1.20
CA LYS A 168 -25.99 -2.51 0.63
C LYS A 168 -25.89 -2.44 -0.88
N VAL A 169 -25.12 -3.35 -1.46
CA VAL A 169 -25.06 -3.48 -2.91
C VAL A 169 -26.45 -3.92 -3.41
N PRO A 170 -27.11 -3.15 -4.28
CA PRO A 170 -28.43 -3.54 -4.77
C PRO A 170 -28.31 -4.78 -5.67
N THR A 171 -28.95 -5.88 -5.26
CA THR A 171 -29.08 -7.07 -6.11
C THR A 171 -30.18 -6.85 -7.13
N LEU A 172 -29.79 -6.54 -8.37
CA LEU A 172 -30.73 -6.39 -9.48
C LEU A 172 -31.04 -7.75 -10.10
N ILE A 173 -32.32 -8.09 -10.17
CA ILE A 173 -32.81 -9.31 -10.79
C ILE A 173 -33.51 -8.92 -12.07
N ILE A 174 -32.86 -9.29 -13.15
CA ILE A 174 -33.19 -8.93 -14.51
C ILE A 174 -34.37 -9.80 -14.98
N GLY A 175 -35.30 -9.20 -15.71
CA GLY A 175 -36.44 -9.90 -16.30
C GLY A 175 -36.07 -10.62 -17.58
N SER A 176 -36.92 -11.55 -18.02
CA SER A 176 -36.82 -12.05 -19.39
C SER A 176 -37.12 -10.94 -20.40
N THR A 177 -36.38 -10.94 -21.51
CA THR A 177 -36.76 -10.12 -22.66
C THR A 177 -38.06 -10.70 -23.23
N PRO A 178 -39.11 -9.90 -23.45
CA PRO A 178 -40.33 -10.41 -24.09
C PRO A 178 -40.05 -10.80 -25.55
N ASP A 179 -40.74 -11.84 -26.06
CA ASP A 179 -40.58 -12.33 -27.43
C ASP A 179 -41.01 -11.29 -28.49
N SER A 180 -41.90 -10.38 -28.12
CA SER A 180 -42.29 -9.22 -28.92
C SER A 180 -42.61 -8.02 -28.02
N ILE A 181 -42.48 -6.81 -28.55
CA ILE A 181 -42.84 -5.60 -27.82
C ILE A 181 -44.36 -5.40 -27.89
N PRO A 182 -45.07 -5.32 -26.75
CA PRO A 182 -46.50 -5.07 -26.72
C PRO A 182 -46.91 -3.79 -27.44
N VAL A 183 -47.92 -3.88 -28.30
CA VAL A 183 -48.51 -2.73 -29.00
C VAL A 183 -49.20 -1.76 -28.04
N GLY A 184 -49.19 -0.47 -28.38
CA GLY A 184 -49.90 0.57 -27.61
C GLY A 184 -49.07 1.30 -26.56
N TYR A 185 -47.75 1.10 -26.53
CA TYR A 185 -46.81 1.86 -25.72
C TYR A 185 -45.98 2.79 -26.60
N THR A 186 -45.66 3.99 -26.10
CA THR A 186 -44.58 4.81 -26.67
C THR A 186 -43.24 4.25 -26.20
N GLU A 187 -42.40 3.85 -27.13
CA GLU A 187 -41.11 3.22 -26.86
C GLU A 187 -39.99 4.27 -26.77
N VAL A 188 -39.13 4.14 -25.76
CA VAL A 188 -37.94 4.98 -25.60
C VAL A 188 -36.75 4.08 -25.33
N TYR A 189 -35.75 4.14 -26.22
CA TYR A 189 -34.60 3.27 -26.19
C TYR A 189 -33.40 3.94 -25.53
N PHE A 190 -32.74 3.20 -24.62
CA PHE A 190 -31.51 3.58 -23.94
C PHE A 190 -30.42 2.60 -24.34
N TRP A 191 -29.48 3.04 -25.19
CA TRP A 191 -28.32 2.26 -25.59
C TRP A 191 -27.01 3.02 -25.31
N GLY A 192 -25.90 2.28 -25.26
CA GLY A 192 -24.57 2.83 -24.99
C GLY A 192 -23.63 1.77 -24.42
N TYR A 193 -22.34 2.06 -24.40
CA TYR A 193 -21.32 1.15 -23.87
C TYR A 193 -21.55 0.80 -22.38
N LYS A 194 -21.04 -0.35 -21.95
CA LYS A 194 -21.03 -0.73 -20.53
C LYS A 194 -20.44 0.40 -19.68
N GLY A 195 -21.13 0.74 -18.57
CA GLY A 195 -20.72 1.82 -17.69
C GLY A 195 -21.16 3.23 -18.11
N SER A 196 -21.86 3.40 -19.24
CA SER A 196 -22.36 4.72 -19.69
C SER A 196 -23.50 5.32 -18.86
N GLY A 197 -23.91 4.67 -17.76
CA GLY A 197 -24.95 5.18 -16.86
C GLY A 197 -26.40 4.89 -17.27
N LYS A 198 -26.67 3.97 -18.20
CA LYS A 198 -28.04 3.62 -18.64
C LYS A 198 -28.98 3.26 -17.48
N THR A 199 -28.60 2.27 -16.68
CA THR A 199 -29.36 1.82 -15.51
C THR A 199 -29.58 2.93 -14.50
N CYS A 200 -28.57 3.79 -14.29
CA CYS A 200 -28.65 4.96 -13.42
C CYS A 200 -29.68 5.97 -13.94
N ALA A 201 -29.65 6.28 -15.24
CA ALA A 201 -30.60 7.19 -15.86
C ALA A 201 -32.04 6.66 -15.79
N LEU A 202 -32.25 5.37 -16.10
CA LEU A 202 -33.54 4.70 -16.00
C LEU A 202 -34.08 4.73 -14.57
N GLY A 203 -33.26 4.35 -13.59
CA GLY A 203 -33.62 4.39 -12.18
C GLY A 203 -34.01 5.80 -11.73
N ALA A 204 -33.27 6.83 -12.15
CA ALA A 204 -33.57 8.22 -11.81
C ALA A 204 -34.90 8.71 -12.42
N ILE A 205 -35.16 8.37 -13.69
CA ILE A 205 -36.43 8.70 -14.37
C ILE A 205 -37.61 8.05 -13.63
N LEU A 206 -37.51 6.75 -13.34
CA LEU A 206 -38.57 6.02 -12.65
C LEU A 206 -38.76 6.53 -11.22
N HIS A 207 -37.69 6.77 -10.49
CA HIS A 207 -37.72 7.31 -9.13
C HIS A 207 -38.44 8.66 -9.09
N MET A 208 -38.09 9.58 -9.99
CA MET A 208 -38.73 10.91 -10.03
C MET A 208 -40.20 10.83 -10.41
N ALA A 209 -40.56 9.98 -11.39
CA ALA A 209 -41.95 9.78 -11.76
C ALA A 209 -42.79 9.21 -10.61
N ASP A 210 -42.21 8.32 -9.80
CA ASP A 210 -42.84 7.75 -8.60
C ASP A 210 -43.00 8.77 -7.48
N LYS A 211 -41.93 9.53 -7.19
CA LYS A 211 -41.93 10.60 -6.18
C LYS A 211 -42.99 11.68 -6.47
N MET A 212 -43.24 11.96 -7.75
CA MET A 212 -44.30 12.87 -8.19
C MET A 212 -45.70 12.25 -8.15
N GLY A 213 -45.83 10.94 -7.88
CA GLY A 213 -47.09 10.20 -7.88
C GLY A 213 -47.63 9.92 -9.28
N TYR A 214 -46.78 9.93 -10.32
CA TYR A 214 -47.20 9.81 -11.72
C TYR A 214 -47.06 8.39 -12.26
N LEU A 215 -46.19 7.58 -11.65
CA LEU A 215 -45.77 6.29 -12.15
C LEU A 215 -46.73 5.17 -11.73
N ASN A 216 -47.15 4.36 -12.70
CA ASN A 216 -47.73 3.04 -12.43
C ASN A 216 -47.00 2.00 -13.29
N ILE A 217 -46.13 1.21 -12.68
CA ILE A 217 -45.39 0.14 -13.37
C ILE A 217 -46.37 -0.97 -13.79
N ALA A 218 -46.30 -1.38 -15.05
CA ALA A 218 -47.16 -2.43 -15.56
C ALA A 218 -46.66 -3.82 -15.09
N PRO A 219 -47.56 -4.78 -14.81
CA PRO A 219 -47.17 -6.15 -14.52
C PRO A 219 -46.49 -6.79 -15.74
N GLY A 220 -45.46 -7.61 -15.51
CA GLY A 220 -44.75 -8.30 -16.57
C GLY A 220 -43.29 -8.63 -16.19
N PRO A 221 -42.52 -9.19 -17.14
CA PRO A 221 -41.14 -9.62 -16.90
C PRO A 221 -40.22 -8.52 -16.36
N GLY A 222 -40.39 -7.28 -16.84
CA GLY A 222 -39.61 -6.13 -16.39
C GLY A 222 -40.08 -5.47 -15.09
N ASN A 223 -41.22 -5.88 -14.52
CA ASN A 223 -41.80 -5.22 -13.33
C ASN A 223 -40.83 -5.28 -12.14
N ARG A 224 -40.23 -6.45 -11.89
CA ARG A 224 -39.27 -6.64 -10.79
C ARG A 224 -38.05 -5.73 -10.95
N TYR A 225 -37.45 -5.74 -12.15
CA TYR A 225 -36.29 -4.91 -12.45
C TYR A 225 -36.62 -3.42 -12.34
N ALA A 226 -37.74 -2.97 -12.93
CA ALA A 226 -38.21 -1.58 -12.85
C ALA A 226 -38.43 -1.14 -11.39
N THR A 227 -39.04 -2.00 -10.57
CA THR A 227 -39.27 -1.73 -9.14
C THR A 227 -37.95 -1.64 -8.37
N GLN A 228 -36.99 -2.52 -8.67
CA GLN A 228 -35.68 -2.51 -8.03
C GLN A 228 -34.90 -1.24 -8.38
N ILE A 229 -34.81 -0.86 -9.67
CA ILE A 229 -34.02 0.32 -10.07
C ILE A 229 -34.66 1.65 -9.65
N LYS A 230 -36.00 1.71 -9.56
CA LYS A 230 -36.75 2.86 -9.03
C LYS A 230 -36.40 3.16 -7.57
N ASN A 231 -36.13 2.13 -6.80
CA ASN A 231 -35.87 2.22 -5.37
C ASN A 231 -34.38 2.40 -5.03
N ILE A 232 -33.47 2.43 -6.03
CA ILE A 232 -32.03 2.64 -5.77
C ILE A 232 -31.77 4.01 -5.13
N PHE A 233 -32.53 5.04 -5.55
CA PHE A 233 -32.34 6.41 -5.11
C PHE A 233 -33.26 6.81 -3.94
N SER A 234 -33.78 5.85 -3.18
CA SER A 234 -34.63 6.18 -2.03
C SER A 234 -33.83 6.87 -0.93
N ASP A 235 -34.28 8.06 -0.55
CA ASP A 235 -33.81 8.81 0.62
C ASP A 235 -34.60 8.38 1.86
N ASP A 236 -34.32 7.16 2.34
CA ASP A 236 -34.92 6.58 3.55
C ASP A 236 -34.10 6.90 4.81
N GLY A 237 -33.14 7.84 4.72
CA GLY A 237 -32.19 8.16 5.78
C GLY A 237 -31.12 7.09 6.01
N VAL A 238 -31.05 6.06 5.16
CA VAL A 238 -29.99 5.05 5.14
C VAL A 238 -29.11 5.27 3.92
N ALA A 239 -27.82 4.97 4.09
CA ALA A 239 -26.75 4.92 3.11
C ALA A 239 -27.03 4.10 1.84
N ASN A 240 -27.94 4.51 0.96
CA ASN A 240 -28.22 3.81 -0.30
C ASN A 240 -27.33 4.30 -1.46
N ASP A 241 -26.15 4.85 -1.14
CA ASP A 241 -25.23 5.54 -2.06
C ASP A 241 -24.46 4.58 -3.01
N PHE A 242 -25.13 3.52 -3.48
CA PHE A 242 -24.59 2.59 -4.46
C PHE A 242 -25.29 2.75 -5.79
N LEU A 243 -24.52 3.16 -6.79
CA LEU A 243 -24.98 3.09 -8.17
C LEU A 243 -25.19 1.62 -8.58
N PRO A 244 -26.19 1.34 -9.42
CA PRO A 244 -26.39 -0.01 -9.95
C PRO A 244 -25.14 -0.48 -10.69
N ALA A 245 -24.83 -1.77 -10.55
CA ALA A 245 -23.80 -2.39 -11.36
C ALA A 245 -24.13 -2.25 -12.86
N PRO A 246 -23.12 -2.19 -13.75
CA PRO A 246 -23.37 -2.13 -15.18
C PRO A 246 -24.21 -3.33 -15.63
N SER A 247 -25.25 -3.08 -16.43
CA SER A 247 -26.09 -4.13 -17.01
C SER A 247 -25.25 -5.18 -17.75
N PRO A 248 -25.64 -6.47 -17.69
CA PRO A 248 -24.96 -7.53 -18.44
C PRO A 248 -24.99 -7.26 -19.94
N VAL A 249 -23.94 -7.72 -20.62
CA VAL A 249 -23.83 -7.64 -22.08
C VAL A 249 -24.93 -8.51 -22.71
N GLU A 250 -25.44 -8.09 -23.87
CA GLU A 250 -26.43 -8.85 -24.66
C GLU A 250 -27.81 -9.04 -24.00
N THR A 251 -28.12 -8.24 -22.97
CA THR A 251 -29.46 -8.23 -22.37
C THR A 251 -30.29 -7.05 -22.87
N THR A 252 -31.58 -7.29 -23.11
CA THR A 252 -32.57 -6.25 -23.40
C THR A 252 -33.58 -6.21 -22.27
N GLN A 253 -33.76 -5.06 -21.63
CA GLN A 253 -34.76 -4.91 -20.57
C GLN A 253 -35.94 -4.08 -21.07
N TYR A 254 -37.14 -4.65 -20.96
CA TYR A 254 -38.38 -4.01 -21.33
C TYR A 254 -39.13 -3.55 -20.08
N LEU A 255 -39.28 -2.24 -19.91
CA LEU A 255 -39.85 -1.64 -18.70
C LEU A 255 -41.12 -0.84 -19.03
N PRO A 256 -42.29 -1.52 -19.09
CA PRO A 256 -43.56 -0.87 -19.36
C PRO A 256 -44.13 -0.19 -18.12
N PHE A 257 -44.62 1.03 -18.28
CA PHE A 257 -45.37 1.75 -17.25
C PHE A 257 -46.38 2.70 -17.88
N THR A 258 -47.24 3.25 -17.02
CA THR A 258 -48.08 4.36 -17.39
C THR A 258 -47.75 5.59 -16.57
N LEU A 259 -47.88 6.76 -17.21
CA LEU A 259 -47.77 8.06 -16.58
C LEU A 259 -49.15 8.71 -16.50
N LYS A 260 -49.54 9.12 -15.29
CA LYS A 260 -50.78 9.86 -15.05
C LYS A 260 -50.54 10.92 -13.98
N ARG A 261 -50.65 12.20 -14.33
CA ARG A 261 -50.54 13.27 -13.33
C ARG A 261 -51.79 13.30 -12.43
N PRO A 262 -51.69 13.85 -11.22
CA PRO A 262 -52.85 14.19 -10.42
C PRO A 262 -53.85 14.98 -11.25
N ASN A 263 -55.12 14.59 -11.20
CA ASN A 263 -56.25 15.22 -11.90
C ASN A 263 -56.30 15.04 -13.44
N GLU A 264 -55.38 14.30 -14.06
CA GLU A 264 -55.54 13.93 -15.47
C GLU A 264 -56.54 12.77 -15.64
N ARG A 265 -57.37 12.84 -16.68
CA ARG A 265 -58.31 11.76 -17.03
C ARG A 265 -57.64 10.61 -17.77
N ARG A 266 -56.64 10.89 -18.60
CA ARG A 266 -55.98 9.90 -19.46
C ARG A 266 -54.61 9.53 -18.91
N SER A 267 -54.28 8.24 -18.92
CA SER A 267 -52.92 7.75 -18.73
C SER A 267 -52.20 7.68 -20.08
N ARG A 268 -50.87 7.75 -20.03
CA ARG A 268 -49.99 7.56 -21.19
C ARG A 268 -49.17 6.31 -20.97
N SER A 269 -49.21 5.39 -21.92
CA SER A 269 -48.44 4.14 -21.88
C SER A 269 -47.06 4.38 -22.48
N VAL A 270 -46.00 4.15 -21.70
CA VAL A 270 -44.61 4.31 -22.10
C VAL A 270 -43.83 3.05 -21.76
N SER A 271 -42.91 2.65 -22.63
CA SER A 271 -41.94 1.60 -22.31
C SER A 271 -40.53 2.13 -22.49
N LEU A 272 -39.71 1.92 -21.45
CA LEU A 272 -38.28 2.15 -21.53
C LEU A 272 -37.61 0.82 -21.91
N ILE A 273 -36.80 0.85 -22.97
CA ILE A 273 -36.04 -0.30 -23.44
C ILE A 273 -34.56 -0.05 -23.18
N GLU A 274 -33.96 -0.82 -22.28
CA GLU A 274 -32.51 -0.81 -22.04
C GLU A 274 -31.82 -1.80 -22.97
N LEU A 275 -30.87 -1.33 -23.78
CA LEU A 275 -30.08 -2.14 -24.70
C LEU A 275 -28.59 -2.05 -24.36
N SER A 276 -27.91 -3.19 -24.44
CA SER A 276 -26.45 -3.26 -24.47
C SER A 276 -25.93 -2.66 -25.78
N GLY A 277 -25.09 -1.63 -25.70
CA GLY A 277 -24.52 -0.97 -26.88
C GLY A 277 -23.59 -1.89 -27.67
N GLU A 278 -23.09 -2.94 -27.02
CA GLU A 278 -22.22 -3.95 -27.60
C GLU A 278 -22.90 -4.73 -28.73
N VAL A 279 -24.23 -4.85 -28.69
CA VAL A 279 -25.06 -5.47 -29.75
C VAL A 279 -24.89 -4.75 -31.09
N PHE A 280 -24.56 -3.45 -31.08
CA PHE A 280 -24.41 -2.64 -32.29
C PHE A 280 -22.98 -2.67 -32.88
N PHE A 281 -21.99 -3.25 -32.21
CA PHE A 281 -20.64 -3.40 -32.78
C PHE A 281 -20.62 -4.26 -34.04
N VAL A 282 -21.52 -5.25 -34.13
CA VAL A 282 -21.64 -6.15 -35.28
C VAL A 282 -22.09 -5.40 -36.54
N LEU A 283 -22.81 -4.27 -36.39
CA LEU A 283 -23.30 -3.44 -37.49
C LEU A 283 -22.25 -2.46 -38.03
N CYS A 284 -21.24 -2.12 -37.22
CA CYS A 284 -20.21 -1.13 -37.57
C CYS A 284 -18.87 -1.74 -38.01
N SER A 285 -18.75 -3.06 -38.04
CA SER A 285 -17.55 -3.74 -38.55
C SER A 285 -17.58 -3.79 -40.08
N PRO A 286 -16.54 -3.28 -40.80
CA PRO A 286 -16.50 -3.33 -42.25
C PRO A 286 -16.35 -4.75 -42.85
N TYR A 287 -16.30 -5.79 -42.01
CA TYR A 287 -16.05 -7.18 -42.42
C TYR A 287 -17.20 -8.17 -42.13
N SER A 288 -18.32 -7.74 -41.57
CA SER A 288 -19.49 -8.61 -41.38
C SER A 288 -20.39 -8.56 -42.63
N LYS A 289 -20.40 -9.64 -43.43
CA LYS A 289 -21.48 -9.87 -44.39
C LYS A 289 -22.80 -9.96 -43.61
N PRO A 290 -23.84 -9.19 -43.95
CA PRO A 290 -25.11 -9.25 -43.25
C PRO A 290 -25.84 -10.53 -43.67
N THR A 291 -25.68 -11.61 -42.92
CA THR A 291 -26.69 -12.67 -42.91
C THR A 291 -27.70 -12.33 -41.81
N ILE A 292 -28.49 -11.30 -42.09
CA ILE A 292 -29.57 -10.88 -41.23
C ILE A 292 -30.79 -11.75 -41.58
N SER A 293 -31.06 -12.76 -40.76
CA SER A 293 -32.40 -13.33 -40.62
C SER A 293 -33.07 -12.62 -39.45
N TYR A 294 -33.67 -11.46 -39.71
CA TYR A 294 -34.69 -10.94 -38.81
C TYR A 294 -35.94 -11.81 -38.97
N ARG A 295 -36.22 -12.67 -37.98
CA ARG A 295 -37.61 -12.91 -37.60
C ARG A 295 -37.98 -11.82 -36.61
N ILE A 296 -38.45 -10.71 -37.16
CA ILE A 296 -39.34 -9.81 -36.42
C ILE A 296 -40.64 -10.60 -36.28
N ALA A 297 -41.05 -10.88 -35.04
CA ALA A 297 -42.40 -11.28 -34.70
C ALA A 297 -43.16 -10.04 -34.21
#